data_AF-A0A0M2WD27-F1
#
_entry.id   AF-A0A0M2WD27-F1
#
_cell.length_a   1.000
_cell.length_b   1.000
_cell.length_c   1.000
_cell.angle_alpha   90.00
_cell.angle_beta   90.00
_cell.angle_gamma   90.00
#
_symmetry.space_group_name_H-M   'P 1'
#
loop_
_entity.id
_entity.type
_entity.pdbx_description
1 polymer ?
#
loop_
_entity_poly.entity_id
_entity_poly.type
_entity_poly.pdbx_seq_one_letter_code
_entity_poly.pdbx_strand_id
1 'polypeptide(L)'
;MVVVAAVGVAASAVFGPWLLREAFGADYVADGVLLGWLTAAAVMIALLTLTGAAAVAAALQRAYAVGWVSATVAAAALLALPLDLEVRTVVALLCGPLLGIAVHLVALAKVPPR
;
A
#
# COMPACT_ATOMS: atom_id res chain seq x y z
N MET A 1 5.74 2.66 -13.34
CA MET A 1 4.86 2.31 -12.20
C MET A 1 3.40 2.66 -12.47
N VAL A 2 3.05 3.92 -12.79
CA VAL A 2 1.65 4.39 -12.89
C VAL A 2 0.79 3.60 -13.88
N VAL A 3 1.28 3.36 -15.11
CA VAL A 3 0.53 2.58 -16.11
C VAL A 3 0.29 1.15 -15.64
N VAL A 4 1.32 0.49 -15.11
CA VAL A 4 1.23 -0.87 -14.57
C VAL A 4 0.25 -0.94 -13.41
N ALA A 5 0.29 0.05 -12.51
CA ALA A 5 -0.66 0.18 -11.40
C ALA A 5 -2.10 0.33 -11.90
N ALA A 6 -2.34 1.23 -12.86
CA ALA A 6 -3.67 1.45 -13.42
C ALA A 6 -4.22 0.19 -14.10
N VAL A 7 -3.38 -0.50 -14.88
CA VAL A 7 -3.74 -1.77 -15.53
C VAL A 7 -4.03 -2.85 -14.48
N GLY A 8 -3.20 -2.97 -13.44
CA GLY A 8 -3.41 -3.94 -12.36
C GLY A 8 -4.71 -3.70 -11.60
N VAL A 9 -5.00 -2.44 -11.26
CA VAL A 9 -6.25 -2.04 -10.59
C VAL A 9 -7.46 -2.39 -11.47
N ALA A 10 -7.44 -1.99 -12.74
CA ALA A 10 -8.53 -2.29 -13.67
C ALA A 10 -8.71 -3.80 -13.87
N ALA A 11 -7.63 -4.54 -14.06
CA ALA A 11 -7.66 -5.99 -14.19
C ALA A 11 -8.22 -6.67 -12.94
N SER A 12 -7.81 -6.24 -11.75
CA SER A 12 -8.31 -6.80 -10.49
C SER A 12 -9.81 -6.53 -10.30
N ALA A 13 -10.30 -5.36 -10.72
CA ALA A 13 -11.72 -5.02 -10.60
C ALA A 13 -12.60 -5.84 -11.54
N VAL A 14 -12.11 -6.15 -12.73
CA VAL A 14 -12.85 -6.92 -13.74
C VAL A 14 -12.75 -8.43 -13.50
N PHE A 15 -11.55 -8.93 -13.26
CA PHE A 15 -11.28 -10.38 -13.21
C PHE A 15 -11.21 -10.93 -11.78
N GLY A 16 -11.05 -10.08 -10.78
CA GLY A 16 -10.87 -10.48 -9.37
C GLY A 16 -12.03 -11.29 -8.80
N PRO A 17 -13.30 -10.88 -8.96
CA PRO A 17 -14.42 -11.63 -8.39
C PRO A 17 -14.60 -13.02 -9.02
N TRP A 18 -14.29 -13.15 -10.32
CA TRP A 18 -14.28 -14.45 -10.99
C TRP A 18 -13.14 -15.33 -10.45
N LEU A 19 -11.92 -14.78 -10.37
CA LEU A 19 -10.74 -15.50 -9.90
C LEU A 19 -10.92 -16.00 -8.46
N LEU A 20 -11.51 -15.18 -7.59
CA LEU A 20 -11.75 -15.55 -6.20
C LEU A 20 -12.73 -16.71 -6.05
N ARG A 21 -13.81 -16.71 -6.83
CA ARG A 21 -14.79 -17.80 -6.78
C ARG A 21 -14.22 -19.11 -7.31
N GLU A 22 -13.37 -19.05 -8.34
CA GLU A 22 -12.72 -20.24 -8.88
C GLU A 22 -11.64 -20.79 -7.92
N ALA A 23 -10.84 -19.91 -7.31
CA ALA A 23 -9.73 -20.31 -6.46
C ALA A 23 -10.15 -20.68 -5.02
N PHE A 24 -11.15 -19.99 -4.46
CA PHE A 24 -11.55 -20.12 -3.05
C PHE A 24 -12.99 -20.62 -2.86
N GLY A 25 -13.75 -20.82 -3.93
CA GLY A 25 -15.13 -21.32 -3.90
C GLY A 25 -16.19 -20.23 -4.03
N ALA A 26 -17.41 -20.66 -4.37
CA ALA A 26 -18.53 -19.76 -4.71
C ALA A 26 -18.98 -18.84 -3.56
N ASP A 27 -18.76 -19.25 -2.30
CA ASP A 27 -19.12 -18.47 -1.11
C ASP A 27 -18.17 -17.28 -0.85
N TYR A 28 -17.01 -17.24 -1.52
CA TYR A 28 -16.06 -16.13 -1.41
C TYR A 28 -16.48 -14.96 -2.31
N VAL A 29 -17.48 -14.22 -1.84
CA VAL A 29 -18.03 -13.06 -2.55
C VAL A 29 -17.29 -11.80 -2.12
N ALA A 30 -16.47 -11.25 -3.01
CA ALA A 30 -15.86 -9.94 -2.87
C ALA A 30 -16.16 -9.09 -4.11
N ASP A 31 -16.56 -7.85 -3.89
CA ASP A 31 -16.89 -6.94 -4.97
C ASP A 31 -15.65 -6.54 -5.80
N GLY A 32 -15.84 -6.34 -7.10
CA GLY A 32 -14.76 -5.94 -8.01
C GLY A 32 -14.17 -4.57 -7.64
N VAL A 33 -15.00 -3.62 -7.19
CA VAL A 33 -14.52 -2.30 -6.79
C VAL A 33 -13.61 -2.40 -5.56
N LEU A 34 -13.97 -3.25 -4.59
CA LEU A 34 -13.14 -3.53 -3.42
C LEU A 34 -11.77 -4.09 -3.84
N LEU A 35 -11.73 -5.07 -4.74
CA LEU A 35 -10.47 -5.66 -5.21
C LEU A 35 -9.61 -4.66 -5.98
N GLY A 36 -10.25 -3.77 -6.75
CA GLY A 36 -9.61 -2.61 -7.37
C GLY A 36 -8.90 -1.74 -6.34
N TRP A 37 -9.60 -1.36 -5.28
CA TRP A 37 -9.04 -0.53 -4.20
C TRP A 37 -7.95 -1.23 -3.40
N LEU A 38 -8.09 -2.52 -3.12
CA LEU A 38 -7.04 -3.31 -2.46
C LEU A 38 -5.79 -3.41 -3.33
N THR A 39 -5.95 -3.51 -4.65
CA THR A 39 -4.82 -3.48 -5.59
C THR A 39 -4.15 -2.11 -5.62
N ALA A 40 -4.94 -1.02 -5.59
CA ALA A 40 -4.39 0.33 -5.46
C ALA A 40 -3.63 0.49 -4.13
N ALA A 41 -4.11 -0.12 -3.05
CA ALA A 41 -3.42 -0.14 -1.77
C ALA A 41 -2.11 -0.94 -1.81
N ALA A 42 -2.06 -2.06 -2.54
CA ALA A 42 -0.83 -2.79 -2.78
C ALA A 42 0.23 -1.94 -3.52
N VAL A 43 -0.20 -1.04 -4.42
CA VAL A 43 0.70 -0.08 -5.07
C VAL A 43 1.33 0.88 -4.05
N MET A 44 0.57 1.32 -3.03
CA MET A 44 1.11 2.15 -1.95
C MET A 44 2.19 1.43 -1.14
N ILE A 45 2.00 0.14 -0.84
CA ILE A 45 3.03 -0.69 -0.21
C ILE A 45 4.25 -0.88 -1.12
N ALA A 46 4.04 -1.06 -2.42
CA ALA A 46 5.13 -1.15 -3.39
C ALA A 46 5.96 0.15 -3.43
N LEU A 47 5.31 1.32 -3.35
CA LEU A 47 5.99 2.62 -3.27
C LEU A 47 6.74 2.80 -1.94
N LEU A 48 6.15 2.39 -0.81
CA LEU A 48 6.84 2.37 0.48
C LEU A 48 8.09 1.49 0.44
N THR A 49 7.99 0.33 -0.19
CA THR A 49 9.10 -0.61 -0.37
C THR A 49 10.18 -0.01 -1.26
N LEU A 50 9.79 0.59 -2.39
CA LEU A 50 10.70 1.24 -3.33
C LEU A 50 11.47 2.40 -2.67
N THR A 51 10.76 3.28 -1.97
CA THR A 51 11.38 4.40 -1.24
C THR A 51 12.26 3.91 -0.08
N GLY A 52 11.88 2.82 0.58
CA GLY A 52 12.69 2.17 1.60
C GLY A 52 13.98 1.60 1.03
N ALA A 53 13.92 0.91 -0.12
CA ALA A 53 15.10 0.41 -0.82
C ALA A 53 16.05 1.55 -1.23
N ALA A 54 15.50 2.68 -1.70
CA ALA A 54 16.30 3.88 -1.98
C ALA A 54 16.98 4.43 -0.72
N ALA A 55 16.28 4.48 0.42
CA ALA A 55 16.86 4.89 1.71
C ALA A 55 18.00 3.94 2.14
N VAL A 56 17.83 2.63 2.00
CA VAL A 56 18.88 1.64 2.29
C VAL A 56 20.10 1.83 1.37
N ALA A 57 19.88 2.05 0.07
CA ALA A 57 20.94 2.31 -0.90
C ALA A 57 21.73 3.60 -0.59
N ALA A 58 21.07 4.59 0.02
CA ALA A 58 21.69 5.81 0.52
C ALA A 58 22.33 5.68 1.92
N ALA A 59 22.40 4.46 2.47
CA ALA A 59 22.88 4.18 3.84
C ALA A 59 22.09 4.93 4.93
N LEU A 60 20.77 5.04 4.75
CA LEU A 60 19.81 5.64 5.71
C LEU A 60 18.94 4.56 6.37
N GLN A 61 19.55 3.54 6.97
CA GLN A 61 18.86 2.40 7.59
C GLN A 61 17.90 2.83 8.71
N ARG A 62 18.26 3.89 9.45
CA ARG A 62 17.36 4.48 10.46
C ARG A 62 16.11 5.07 9.83
N ALA A 63 16.24 5.79 8.71
CA ALA A 63 15.10 6.35 8.00
C ALA A 63 14.20 5.24 7.43
N TYR A 64 14.79 4.16 6.90
CA TYR A 64 14.06 2.96 6.48
C TYR A 64 13.20 2.39 7.63
N ALA A 65 13.80 2.16 8.80
CA ALA A 65 13.08 1.60 9.95
C ALA A 65 11.97 2.54 10.44
N VAL A 66 12.25 3.84 10.59
CA VAL A 66 11.26 4.83 11.02
C VAL A 66 10.11 4.94 10.01
N GLY A 67 10.40 4.87 8.70
CA GLY A 67 9.38 4.89 7.67
C GLY A 67 8.42 3.70 7.78
N TRP A 68 8.95 2.48 7.91
CA TRP A 68 8.11 1.28 8.10
C TRP A 68 7.31 1.27 9.41
N VAL A 69 7.93 1.70 10.52
CA VAL A 69 7.23 1.78 11.81
C VAL A 69 6.11 2.83 11.75
N SER A 70 6.39 4.03 11.21
CA SER A 70 5.38 5.08 11.09
C SER A 70 4.21 4.67 10.20
N ALA A 71 4.47 3.99 9.08
CA ALA A 71 3.43 3.46 8.21
C ALA A 71 2.56 2.41 8.91
N THR A 72 3.20 1.49 9.64
CA THR A 72 2.49 0.45 10.41
C THR A 72 1.63 1.04 11.51
N VAL A 73 2.15 1.99 12.28
CA VAL A 73 1.41 2.66 13.36
C VAL A 73 0.22 3.44 12.79
N ALA A 74 0.41 4.16 11.67
CA ALA A 74 -0.66 4.89 11.01
C ALA A 74 -1.76 3.95 10.50
N ALA A 75 -1.37 2.85 9.82
CA ALA A 75 -2.32 1.84 9.37
C ALA A 75 -3.09 1.20 10.53
N ALA A 76 -2.40 0.85 11.63
CA ALA A 76 -3.03 0.27 12.80
C ALA A 76 -4.02 1.24 13.48
N ALA A 77 -3.66 2.53 13.57
CA ALA A 77 -4.56 3.55 14.09
C ALA A 77 -5.81 3.71 13.21
N LEU A 78 -5.64 3.70 11.88
CA LEU A 78 -6.76 3.74 10.95
C LEU A 78 -7.64 2.48 11.04
N LEU A 79 -7.03 1.30 11.25
CA LEU A 79 -7.75 0.05 11.49
C LEU A 79 -8.51 0.01 12.83
N ALA A 80 -8.20 0.90 13.77
CA ALA A 80 -8.94 1.01 15.03
C ALA A 80 -10.20 1.88 14.91
N LEU A 81 -10.43 2.55 13.77
CA LEU A 81 -11.63 3.35 13.55
C LEU A 81 -12.90 2.46 13.51
N PRO A 82 -14.05 2.96 14.00
CA PRO A 82 -15.32 2.25 13.96
C PRO A 82 -16.00 2.43 12.59
N LEU A 83 -15.33 1.96 11.54
CA LEU A 83 -15.84 1.95 10.16
C LEU A 83 -16.11 0.50 9.73
N ASP A 84 -16.89 0.34 8.67
CA ASP A 84 -17.07 -0.96 8.01
C ASP A 84 -15.71 -1.55 7.62
N LEU A 85 -15.60 -2.88 7.74
CA LEU A 85 -14.34 -3.59 7.62
C LEU A 85 -13.64 -3.30 6.28
N GLU A 86 -14.40 -3.29 5.18
CA GLU A 86 -13.90 -3.03 3.84
C GLU A 86 -13.31 -1.62 3.72
N VAL A 87 -14.10 -0.61 4.06
CA VAL A 87 -13.72 0.81 4.00
C VAL A 87 -12.49 1.05 4.86
N ARG A 88 -12.51 0.54 6.09
CA ARG A 88 -11.42 0.69 7.04
C ARG A 88 -10.12 0.06 6.54
N THR A 89 -10.20 -1.13 5.96
CA THR A 89 -9.03 -1.85 5.41
C THR A 89 -8.44 -1.09 4.23
N VAL A 90 -9.29 -0.63 3.30
CA VAL A 90 -8.86 0.16 2.14
C VAL A 90 -8.19 1.46 2.58
N VAL A 91 -8.83 2.23 3.48
CA VAL A 91 -8.27 3.50 3.99
C VAL A 91 -6.96 3.27 4.73
N ALA A 92 -6.89 2.27 5.60
CA ALA A 92 -5.67 1.96 6.34
C ALA A 92 -4.50 1.61 5.42
N LEU A 93 -4.74 0.79 4.39
CA LEU A 93 -3.70 0.35 3.47
C LEU A 93 -3.32 1.41 2.43
N LEU A 94 -4.22 2.33 2.07
CA LEU A 94 -3.90 3.46 1.20
C LEU A 94 -3.13 4.57 1.95
N CYS A 95 -3.63 4.95 3.12
CA CYS A 95 -3.14 6.12 3.84
C CYS A 95 -1.96 5.80 4.78
N GLY A 96 -1.92 4.61 5.39
CA GLY A 96 -0.83 4.21 6.28
C GLY A 96 0.56 4.35 5.65
N PRO A 97 0.80 3.78 4.44
CA PRO A 97 2.08 3.89 3.76
C PRO A 97 2.54 5.32 3.44
N LEU A 98 1.63 6.30 3.35
CA LEU A 98 1.98 7.69 3.02
C LEU A 98 2.94 8.31 4.04
N LEU A 99 2.75 8.03 5.34
CA LEU A 99 3.65 8.55 6.37
C LEU A 99 5.06 7.97 6.21
N GLY A 100 5.17 6.67 5.95
CA GLY A 100 6.47 6.03 5.75
C GLY A 100 7.18 6.53 4.49
N ILE A 101 6.43 6.70 3.40
CA ILE A 101 6.93 7.29 2.15
C ILE A 101 7.44 8.71 2.41
N ALA A 102 6.69 9.54 3.13
CA ALA A 102 7.10 10.90 3.47
C ALA A 102 8.40 10.92 4.28
N VAL A 103 8.53 10.05 5.29
CA VAL A 103 9.78 9.91 6.07
C VAL A 103 10.96 9.55 5.17
N HIS A 104 10.80 8.56 4.29
CA HIS A 104 11.87 8.16 3.37
C HIS A 104 12.27 9.30 2.43
N LEU A 105 11.30 9.97 1.81
CA LEU A 105 11.54 11.05 0.86
C LEU A 105 12.19 12.27 1.52
N VAL A 106 11.75 12.66 2.73
CA VAL A 106 12.37 13.76 3.50
C VAL A 106 13.80 13.43 3.89
N ALA A 107 14.10 12.17 4.25
CA ALA A 107 15.46 11.76 4.57
C ALA A 107 16.35 11.76 3.32
N LEU A 108 15.85 11.26 2.19
CA LEU A 108 16.55 11.25 0.90
C LEU A 108 16.81 12.66 0.36
N ALA A 109 15.86 13.58 0.49
CA ALA A 109 16.02 14.97 0.05
C ALA A 109 17.13 15.73 0.81
N LYS A 110 17.56 15.25 1.97
CA LYS A 110 18.66 15.82 2.75
C LYS A 110 20.04 15.27 2.34
N VAL A 111 20.09 14.25 1.48
CA VAL A 111 21.35 13.68 0.99
C VAL A 111 21.92 14.59 -0.11
N PRO A 112 23.17 15.06 0.00
CA PRO A 112 23.79 15.86 -1.04
C PRO A 112 23.90 15.08 -2.37
N PRO A 113 23.68 15.71 -3.53
CA PRO A 113 23.97 15.08 -4.81
C PRO A 113 25.46 14.73 -4.88
N ARG A 114 25.75 13.49 -5.30
CA ARG A 114 27.12 13.00 -5.52
C ARG A 114 27.65 13.45 -6.88
#